data_AF-A0A531KB25-F1
#
_entry.id   AF-A0A531KB25-F1
#
_cell.length_a   1.000
_cell.length_b   1.000
_cell.length_c   1.000
_cell.angle_alpha   90.00
_cell.angle_beta   90.00
_cell.angle_gamma   90.00
#
_symmetry.space_group_name_H-M   'P 1'
#
loop_
_entity.id
_entity.type
_entity.pdbx_description
1 polymer ?
#
loop_
_entity_poly.entity_id
_entity_poly.type
_entity_poly.pdbx_seq_one_letter_code
_entity_poly.pdbx_strand_id
1 'polypeptide(L)'
;MTDIPLDTMVRTAAPARRDIGLKARYAAERRFRIYGALAISVGLAFLAIMLITIVSKGYTAFWQTTVSLPINFDEKVIDPSNKRATDPEVLIKANYPKLADRALMAKLGIDPSNKPMALKLKGFLSEGARVQLRDIVVADPSVIGTTRNVDILVAANLDSAFKGQIDLNVEEARRKVSDQQVAWMNQLKADGTMAEHFNKGLFSYGASSRPETSGMGVAIIGSFYMMVIVLLLALPIGVAASIYLEEFAKKNRFTDLIEVNINNLAAVPSIVFGLLGLAVFINFLGMPRSAAFVGGLVLTLMTLPTIIIATR
;
A
#
# COMPACT_ATOMS: atom_id res chain seq x y z
N MET A 1 52.08 56.01 -67.64
CA MET A 1 52.44 54.58 -67.51
C MET A 1 52.37 54.29 -66.02
N THR A 2 51.37 53.63 -65.46
CA THR A 2 50.83 52.31 -65.85
C THR A 2 49.43 52.13 -65.27
N ASP A 3 48.40 52.09 -66.13
CA ASP A 3 47.11 51.51 -65.79
C ASP A 3 47.23 50.00 -66.00
N ILE A 4 47.20 49.23 -64.91
CA ILE A 4 47.08 47.77 -64.98
C ILE A 4 45.58 47.46 -64.89
N PRO A 5 44.93 46.97 -65.96
CA PRO A 5 43.52 46.66 -65.90
C PRO A 5 43.31 45.49 -64.94
N LEU A 6 42.32 45.62 -64.04
CA LEU A 6 41.96 44.65 -62.99
C LEU A 6 41.45 43.29 -63.53
N ASP A 7 41.54 43.06 -64.83
CA ASP A 7 40.90 41.93 -65.53
C ASP A 7 41.81 40.70 -65.66
N THR A 8 43.03 40.73 -65.09
CA THR A 8 43.96 39.59 -65.08
C THR A 8 43.91 38.76 -63.80
N MET A 9 42.98 39.01 -62.87
CA MET A 9 42.77 38.11 -61.75
C MET A 9 42.01 36.86 -62.22
N VAL A 10 42.76 35.79 -62.49
CA VAL A 10 42.23 34.43 -62.65
C VAL A 10 41.30 34.15 -61.49
N ARG A 11 39.98 34.11 -61.73
CA ARG A 11 38.99 33.66 -60.76
C ARG A 11 39.23 32.17 -60.52
N THR A 12 40.03 31.84 -59.51
CA THR A 12 40.16 30.47 -59.02
C THR A 12 38.76 30.01 -58.62
N ALA A 13 38.25 28.98 -59.29
CA ALA A 13 36.98 28.36 -58.95
C ALA A 13 36.99 27.99 -57.45
N ALA A 14 35.91 28.35 -56.74
CA ALA A 14 35.79 28.03 -55.32
C ALA A 14 36.05 26.53 -55.10
N PRO A 15 36.87 26.14 -54.11
CA PRO A 15 37.21 24.74 -53.90
C PRO A 15 35.92 23.93 -53.72
N ALA A 16 35.78 22.85 -54.48
CA ALA A 16 34.62 21.97 -54.37
C ALA A 16 34.46 21.56 -52.89
N ARG A 17 33.32 21.93 -52.27
CA ARG A 17 33.01 21.55 -50.88
C ARG A 17 33.13 20.04 -50.78
N ARG A 18 34.18 19.59 -50.10
CA ARG A 18 34.46 18.17 -49.85
C ARG A 18 33.32 17.63 -48.98
N ASP A 19 32.35 16.98 -49.61
CA ASP A 19 31.21 16.31 -48.97
C ASP A 19 31.66 15.00 -48.29
N ILE A 20 32.71 15.10 -47.47
CA ILE A 20 33.31 13.96 -46.79
C ILE A 20 32.42 13.65 -45.59
N GLY A 21 31.48 12.74 -45.80
CA GLY A 21 30.83 12.01 -44.71
C GLY A 21 29.51 12.59 -44.19
N LEU A 22 28.86 13.54 -44.87
CA LEU A 22 27.51 13.98 -44.47
C LEU A 22 26.53 12.80 -44.39
N LYS A 23 26.56 11.90 -45.39
CA LYS A 23 25.75 10.67 -45.39
C LYS A 23 26.01 9.78 -44.17
N ALA A 24 27.28 9.65 -43.75
CA ALA A 24 27.66 8.84 -42.58
C ALA A 24 27.16 9.48 -41.27
N ARG A 25 27.22 10.82 -41.15
CA ARG A 25 26.71 11.57 -40.01
C ARG A 25 25.18 11.47 -39.90
N TYR A 26 24.46 11.65 -40.99
CA TYR A 26 23.00 11.47 -41.02
C TYR A 26 22.59 10.04 -40.69
N ALA A 27 23.35 9.03 -41.13
CA ALA A 27 23.10 7.64 -40.76
C ALA A 27 23.38 7.35 -39.27
N ALA A 28 24.42 7.95 -38.68
CA ALA A 28 24.68 7.87 -37.24
C ALA A 28 23.60 8.57 -36.41
N GLU A 29 23.18 9.77 -36.80
CA GLU A 29 22.11 10.52 -36.15
C GLU A 29 20.77 9.78 -36.22
N ARG A 30 20.43 9.21 -37.38
CA ARG A 30 19.22 8.39 -37.55
C ARG A 30 19.25 7.17 -36.64
N ARG A 31 20.39 6.47 -36.54
CA ARG A 31 20.56 5.33 -35.62
C ARG A 31 20.41 5.75 -34.17
N PHE A 32 21.06 6.84 -33.75
CA PHE A 32 20.94 7.39 -32.40
C PHE A 32 19.49 7.75 -32.05
N ARG A 33 18.76 8.41 -32.96
CA ARG A 33 17.34 8.75 -32.78
C ARG A 33 16.47 7.51 -32.68
N ILE A 34 16.73 6.49 -33.50
CA ILE A 34 16.01 5.20 -33.43
C ILE A 34 16.30 4.50 -32.11
N TYR A 35 17.56 4.44 -31.66
CA TYR A 35 17.90 3.83 -30.37
C TYR A 35 17.27 4.59 -29.20
N GLY A 36 17.27 5.92 -29.23
CA GLY A 36 16.59 6.75 -28.23
C GLY A 36 15.08 6.50 -28.21
N ALA A 37 14.43 6.53 -29.38
CA ALA A 37 13.00 6.25 -29.49
C ALA A 37 12.65 4.82 -29.05
N LEU A 38 13.48 3.83 -29.39
CA LEU A 38 13.30 2.44 -28.99
C LEU A 38 13.48 2.28 -27.47
N ALA A 39 14.49 2.91 -26.87
CA ALA A 39 14.71 2.88 -25.43
C ALA A 39 13.52 3.49 -24.66
N ILE A 40 13.01 4.64 -25.11
CA ILE A 40 11.82 5.27 -24.53
C ILE A 40 10.60 4.36 -24.70
N SER A 41 10.40 3.79 -25.90
CA SER A 41 9.27 2.91 -26.18
C SER A 41 9.30 1.64 -25.31
N VAL A 42 10.47 1.03 -25.14
CA VAL A 42 10.66 -0.11 -24.23
C VAL A 42 10.36 0.30 -22.80
N GLY A 43 10.85 1.44 -22.33
CA GLY A 43 10.54 1.97 -20.99
C GLY A 43 9.06 2.18 -20.77
N LEU A 44 8.36 2.79 -21.74
CA LEU A 44 6.91 2.99 -21.69
C LEU A 44 6.15 1.66 -21.73
N ALA A 45 6.60 0.69 -22.51
CA ALA A 45 6.00 -0.64 -22.53
C ALA A 45 6.13 -1.35 -21.18
N PHE A 46 7.31 -1.29 -20.54
CA PHE A 46 7.50 -1.83 -19.18
C PHE A 46 6.61 -1.14 -18.16
N LEU A 47 6.51 0.19 -18.20
CA LEU A 47 5.62 0.96 -17.34
C LEU A 47 4.16 0.53 -17.55
N ALA A 48 3.71 0.41 -18.79
CA ALA A 48 2.35 -0.02 -19.13
C ALA A 48 2.07 -1.44 -18.61
N ILE A 49 3.00 -2.38 -18.82
CA ILE A 49 2.88 -3.75 -18.30
C ILE A 49 2.79 -3.72 -16.77
N MET A 50 3.67 -2.98 -16.09
CA MET A 50 3.62 -2.83 -14.63
C MET A 50 2.27 -2.29 -14.16
N LEU A 51 1.78 -1.20 -14.75
CA LEU A 51 0.48 -0.61 -14.39
C LEU A 51 -0.68 -1.58 -14.63
N ILE A 52 -0.71 -2.24 -15.78
CA ILE A 52 -1.74 -3.25 -16.09
C ILE A 52 -1.70 -4.38 -15.07
N THR A 53 -0.52 -4.90 -14.75
CA THR A 53 -0.39 -6.00 -13.78
C THR A 53 -0.78 -5.59 -12.36
N ILE A 54 -0.49 -4.35 -11.95
CA ILE A 54 -0.88 -3.81 -10.64
C ILE A 54 -2.40 -3.70 -10.56
N VAL A 55 -3.05 -3.14 -11.58
CA VAL A 55 -4.51 -2.99 -11.60
C VAL A 55 -5.20 -4.35 -11.71
N SER A 56 -4.75 -5.23 -12.61
CA SER A 56 -5.35 -6.53 -12.85
C SER A 56 -5.18 -7.51 -11.68
N LYS A 57 -4.12 -7.39 -10.90
CA LYS A 57 -3.94 -8.20 -9.68
C LYS A 57 -4.51 -7.53 -8.44
N GLY A 58 -4.61 -6.20 -8.45
CA GLY A 58 -5.08 -5.40 -7.32
C GLY A 58 -6.61 -5.34 -7.20
N TYR A 59 -7.37 -5.39 -8.29
CA TYR A 59 -8.83 -5.20 -8.24
C TYR A 59 -9.55 -6.21 -7.33
N THR A 60 -8.99 -7.41 -7.16
CA THR A 60 -9.56 -8.46 -6.31
C THR A 60 -9.54 -8.12 -4.81
N ALA A 61 -8.77 -7.11 -4.39
CA ALA A 61 -8.76 -6.64 -3.00
C ALA A 61 -10.01 -5.82 -2.63
N PHE A 62 -10.72 -5.26 -3.63
CA PHE A 62 -11.99 -4.55 -3.42
C PHE A 62 -13.18 -5.49 -3.20
N TRP A 63 -12.97 -6.79 -3.43
CA TRP A 63 -13.96 -7.83 -3.21
C TRP A 63 -13.52 -8.69 -2.05
N GLN A 64 -14.46 -9.22 -1.29
CA GLN A 64 -14.17 -10.09 -0.16
C GLN A 64 -15.22 -11.18 -0.05
N THR A 65 -14.76 -12.43 0.09
CA THR A 65 -15.64 -13.58 0.24
C THR A 65 -16.05 -13.73 1.70
N THR A 66 -17.36 -13.80 1.93
CA THR A 66 -17.93 -14.06 3.25
C THR A 66 -18.83 -15.28 3.21
N VAL A 67 -19.14 -15.82 4.39
CA VAL A 67 -20.14 -16.86 4.59
C VAL A 67 -21.15 -16.34 5.60
N SER A 68 -22.41 -16.22 5.17
CA SER A 68 -23.52 -15.77 6.03
C SER A 68 -24.01 -16.94 6.88
N LEU A 69 -23.65 -16.97 8.17
CA LEU A 69 -23.98 -18.09 9.05
C LEU A 69 -24.96 -17.65 10.16
N PRO A 70 -25.97 -18.47 10.49
CA PRO A 70 -26.77 -18.28 11.70
C PRO A 70 -25.94 -18.69 12.92
N ILE A 71 -25.28 -17.70 13.55
CA ILE A 71 -24.44 -17.92 14.72
C ILE A 71 -25.32 -17.94 15.97
N ASN A 72 -25.36 -19.08 16.65
CA ASN A 72 -25.93 -19.19 17.98
C ASN A 72 -24.89 -18.75 19.03
N PHE A 73 -25.16 -17.67 19.74
CA PHE A 73 -24.31 -17.14 20.80
C PHE A 73 -24.51 -17.89 22.12
N ASP A 74 -24.12 -19.17 22.14
CA ASP A 74 -24.30 -20.07 23.28
C ASP A 74 -23.63 -19.53 24.57
N GLU A 75 -24.43 -19.30 25.60
CA GLU A 75 -23.97 -18.82 26.92
C GLU A 75 -22.92 -19.76 27.52
N LYS A 76 -23.02 -21.07 27.31
CA LYS A 76 -22.04 -22.04 27.85
C LYS A 76 -20.66 -21.91 27.22
N VAL A 77 -20.54 -21.27 26.05
CA VAL A 77 -19.25 -21.02 25.39
C VAL A 77 -18.70 -19.64 25.75
N ILE A 78 -19.58 -18.66 25.94
CA ILE A 78 -19.23 -17.26 26.16
C ILE A 78 -19.01 -16.98 27.65
N ASP A 79 -19.94 -17.38 28.50
CA ASP A 79 -19.90 -17.16 29.95
C ASP A 79 -20.46 -18.39 30.71
N PRO A 80 -19.66 -19.46 30.84
CA PRO A 80 -20.11 -20.69 31.49
C PRO A 80 -20.49 -20.53 32.97
N SER A 81 -19.99 -19.46 33.62
CA SER A 81 -20.18 -19.21 35.06
C SER A 81 -21.14 -18.05 35.34
N ASN A 82 -21.75 -17.47 34.30
CA ASN A 82 -22.59 -16.27 34.35
C ASN A 82 -21.98 -15.11 35.17
N LYS A 83 -20.67 -14.87 35.01
CA LYS A 83 -19.92 -13.84 35.75
C LYS A 83 -19.71 -12.54 34.96
N ARG A 84 -20.26 -12.41 33.75
CA ARG A 84 -20.11 -11.23 32.89
C ARG A 84 -20.48 -9.90 33.54
N ALA A 85 -21.43 -9.89 34.48
CA ALA A 85 -21.84 -8.69 35.20
C ALA A 85 -20.80 -8.24 36.24
N THR A 86 -20.01 -9.17 36.77
CA THR A 86 -18.98 -8.93 37.80
C THR A 86 -17.57 -8.87 37.23
N ASP A 87 -17.31 -9.57 36.12
CA ASP A 87 -16.02 -9.64 35.44
C ASP A 87 -16.22 -9.56 33.91
N PRO A 88 -16.09 -8.34 33.34
CA PRO A 88 -16.17 -8.15 31.89
C PRO A 88 -15.08 -8.86 31.08
N GLU A 89 -13.97 -9.29 31.70
CA GLU A 89 -12.90 -9.98 30.98
C GLU A 89 -13.31 -11.36 30.45
N VAL A 90 -14.33 -11.98 31.05
CA VAL A 90 -14.88 -13.26 30.60
C VAL A 90 -15.31 -13.18 29.13
N LEU A 91 -15.94 -12.05 28.75
CA LEU A 91 -16.35 -11.80 27.36
C LEU A 91 -15.16 -11.64 26.42
N ILE A 92 -13.98 -11.20 26.89
CA ILE A 92 -12.80 -11.04 26.04
C ILE A 92 -12.11 -12.39 25.82
N LYS A 93 -12.11 -13.27 26.83
CA LYS A 93 -11.41 -14.57 26.83
C LYS A 93 -12.21 -15.71 26.20
N ALA A 94 -13.49 -15.52 25.93
CA ALA A 94 -14.37 -16.52 25.34
C ALA A 94 -13.88 -17.06 23.98
N ASN A 95 -14.17 -18.34 23.70
CA ASN A 95 -13.77 -19.00 22.46
C ASN A 95 -14.81 -18.79 21.35
N TYR A 96 -14.86 -17.57 20.82
CA TYR A 96 -15.76 -17.19 19.72
C TYR A 96 -15.59 -18.01 18.42
N PRO A 97 -14.37 -18.38 17.98
CA PRO A 97 -14.22 -19.23 16.79
C PRO A 97 -15.04 -20.52 16.85
N LYS A 98 -15.19 -21.12 18.03
CA LYS A 98 -16.00 -22.32 18.23
C LYS A 98 -17.48 -22.13 17.85
N LEU A 99 -18.02 -20.91 18.01
CA LEU A 99 -19.39 -20.60 17.60
C LEU A 99 -19.52 -20.58 16.08
N ALA A 100 -18.56 -19.95 15.39
CA ALA A 100 -18.50 -19.90 13.94
C ALA A 100 -18.29 -21.29 13.33
N ASP A 101 -17.36 -22.08 13.88
CA ASP A 101 -17.10 -23.46 13.43
C ASP A 101 -18.33 -24.34 13.59
N ARG A 102 -19.05 -24.23 14.72
CA ARG A 102 -20.30 -24.97 14.95
C ARG A 102 -21.40 -24.61 13.95
N ALA A 103 -21.57 -23.32 13.67
CA ALA A 103 -22.55 -22.86 12.69
C ALA A 103 -22.20 -23.34 11.27
N LEU A 104 -20.92 -23.30 10.90
CA LEU A 104 -20.45 -23.82 9.62
C LEU A 104 -20.64 -25.34 9.51
N MET A 105 -20.28 -26.10 10.55
CA MET A 105 -20.51 -27.55 10.59
C MET A 105 -21.99 -27.89 10.46
N ALA A 106 -22.87 -27.18 11.19
CA ALA A 106 -24.30 -27.37 11.09
C ALA A 106 -24.83 -27.09 9.68
N LYS A 107 -24.36 -26.01 9.04
CA LYS A 107 -24.74 -25.65 7.67
C LYS A 107 -24.26 -26.68 6.64
N LEU A 108 -23.10 -27.29 6.86
CA LEU A 108 -22.53 -28.33 5.99
C LEU A 108 -23.01 -29.75 6.32
N GLY A 109 -23.85 -29.93 7.35
CA GLY A 109 -24.34 -31.24 7.79
C GLY A 109 -23.27 -32.13 8.42
N ILE A 110 -22.23 -31.54 9.00
CA ILE A 110 -21.10 -32.26 9.62
C ILE A 110 -21.40 -32.47 11.10
N ASP A 111 -21.37 -33.72 11.56
CA ASP A 111 -21.47 -34.05 12.98
C ASP A 111 -20.23 -33.52 13.75
N PRO A 112 -20.41 -32.68 14.80
CA PRO A 112 -19.32 -32.20 15.64
C PRO A 112 -18.45 -33.30 16.27
N SER A 113 -18.97 -34.53 16.37
CA SER A 113 -18.26 -35.69 16.91
C SER A 113 -17.21 -36.25 15.92
N ASN A 114 -17.35 -35.96 14.63
CA ASN A 114 -16.43 -36.39 13.58
C ASN A 114 -15.18 -35.50 13.53
N LYS A 115 -14.25 -35.74 14.46
CA LYS A 115 -12.99 -34.97 14.59
C LYS A 115 -12.18 -34.90 13.28
N PRO A 116 -11.98 -35.99 12.51
CA PRO A 116 -11.25 -35.92 11.25
C PRO A 116 -11.87 -34.94 10.24
N MET A 117 -13.20 -34.91 10.12
CA MET A 117 -13.89 -34.00 9.21
C MET A 117 -13.82 -32.55 9.71
N ALA A 118 -13.99 -32.35 11.02
CA ALA A 118 -13.87 -31.02 11.64
C ALA A 118 -12.46 -30.42 11.46
N LEU A 119 -11.40 -31.23 11.50
CA LEU A 119 -10.04 -30.76 11.25
C LEU A 119 -9.83 -30.22 9.83
N LYS A 120 -10.55 -30.75 8.83
CA LYS A 120 -10.49 -30.26 7.44
C LYS A 120 -11.15 -28.88 7.26
N LEU A 121 -12.02 -28.46 8.18
CA LEU A 121 -12.59 -27.10 8.20
C LEU A 121 -11.62 -26.05 8.73
N LYS A 122 -10.49 -26.46 9.33
CA LYS A 122 -9.51 -25.51 9.84
C LYS A 122 -8.99 -24.64 8.69
N GLY A 123 -9.03 -23.32 8.88
CA GLY A 123 -8.66 -22.36 7.84
C GLY A 123 -9.70 -22.20 6.74
N PHE A 124 -10.95 -22.61 6.97
CA PHE A 124 -12.07 -22.26 6.10
C PHE A 124 -12.57 -20.84 6.41
N LEU A 125 -12.88 -20.56 7.68
CA LEU A 125 -13.22 -19.22 8.16
C LEU A 125 -11.96 -18.48 8.65
N SER A 126 -12.03 -17.15 8.61
CA SER A 126 -11.00 -16.30 9.18
C SER A 126 -11.00 -16.40 10.71
N GLU A 127 -9.83 -16.49 11.33
CA GLU A 127 -9.69 -16.27 12.78
C GLU A 127 -10.05 -14.82 13.18
N GLY A 128 -10.19 -13.91 12.21
CA GLY A 128 -10.79 -12.60 12.42
C GLY A 128 -12.21 -12.68 12.99
N ALA A 129 -12.91 -13.79 12.77
CA ALA A 129 -14.20 -14.10 13.39
C ALA A 129 -14.16 -13.99 14.91
N ARG A 130 -13.01 -14.27 15.56
CA ARG A 130 -12.85 -14.11 17.01
C ARG A 130 -13.13 -12.67 17.43
N VAL A 131 -12.50 -11.72 16.75
CA VAL A 131 -12.61 -10.30 17.07
C VAL A 131 -14.00 -9.80 16.69
N GLN A 132 -14.47 -10.14 15.49
CA GLN A 132 -15.79 -9.74 14.99
C GLN A 132 -16.93 -10.18 15.92
N LEU A 133 -16.98 -11.47 16.30
CA LEU A 133 -18.03 -11.99 17.17
C LEU A 133 -17.91 -11.46 18.60
N ARG A 134 -16.69 -11.30 19.12
CA ARG A 134 -16.48 -10.66 20.42
C ARG A 134 -17.01 -9.24 20.44
N ASP A 135 -16.69 -8.45 19.43
CA ASP A 135 -17.06 -7.04 19.39
C ASP A 135 -18.58 -6.87 19.29
N ILE A 136 -19.29 -7.80 18.61
CA ILE A 136 -20.77 -7.88 18.63
C ILE A 136 -21.29 -8.11 20.06
N VAL A 137 -20.72 -9.08 20.79
CA VAL A 137 -21.16 -9.43 22.15
C VAL A 137 -20.82 -8.32 23.17
N VAL A 138 -19.65 -7.69 23.02
CA VAL A 138 -19.21 -6.60 23.91
C VAL A 138 -20.05 -5.34 23.68
N ALA A 139 -20.41 -5.03 22.43
CA ALA A 139 -21.27 -3.91 22.10
C ALA A 139 -22.73 -4.14 22.56
N ASP A 140 -23.22 -5.37 22.45
CA ASP A 140 -24.58 -5.75 22.86
C ASP A 140 -24.58 -7.11 23.59
N PRO A 141 -24.42 -7.14 24.92
CA PRO A 141 -24.42 -8.40 25.68
C PRO A 141 -25.75 -9.17 25.64
N SER A 142 -26.84 -8.54 25.19
CA SER A 142 -28.16 -9.19 25.08
C SER A 142 -28.22 -10.24 23.97
N VAL A 143 -27.23 -10.26 23.06
CA VAL A 143 -27.15 -11.28 22.00
C VAL A 143 -26.88 -12.69 22.53
N ILE A 144 -26.31 -12.80 23.73
CA ILE A 144 -25.98 -14.09 24.35
C ILE A 144 -27.27 -14.89 24.58
N GLY A 145 -27.31 -16.12 24.07
CA GLY A 145 -28.48 -17.00 24.05
C GLY A 145 -29.36 -16.85 22.80
N THR A 146 -29.07 -15.88 21.92
CA THR A 146 -29.81 -15.67 20.66
C THR A 146 -29.05 -16.19 19.45
N THR A 147 -29.76 -16.42 18.34
CA THR A 147 -29.15 -16.72 17.04
C THR A 147 -29.24 -15.48 16.15
N ARG A 148 -28.10 -15.02 15.62
CA ARG A 148 -28.05 -13.92 14.65
C ARG A 148 -27.30 -14.36 13.40
N ASN A 149 -27.77 -13.90 12.24
CA ASN A 149 -27.04 -14.08 10.99
C ASN A 149 -25.85 -13.11 10.97
N VAL A 150 -24.65 -13.66 10.80
CA VAL A 150 -23.41 -12.88 10.75
C VAL A 150 -22.62 -13.30 9.52
N ASP A 151 -22.15 -12.31 8.77
CA ASP A 151 -21.25 -12.52 7.65
C ASP A 151 -19.83 -12.68 8.17
N ILE A 152 -19.34 -13.92 8.14
CA ILE A 152 -17.99 -14.24 8.59
C ILE A 152 -17.05 -14.25 7.39
N LEU A 153 -15.91 -13.60 7.53
CA LEU A 153 -14.87 -13.59 6.50
C LEU A 153 -14.31 -14.99 6.26
N VAL A 154 -14.12 -15.34 5.00
CA VAL A 154 -13.40 -16.56 4.60
C VAL A 154 -11.89 -16.34 4.79
N ALA A 155 -11.15 -17.40 5.14
CA ALA A 155 -9.70 -17.30 5.27
C ALA A 155 -9.01 -16.99 3.92
N ALA A 156 -7.88 -16.28 3.95
CA ALA A 156 -7.19 -15.80 2.74
C ALA A 156 -7.01 -16.85 1.63
N ASN A 157 -6.59 -18.08 1.97
CA ASN A 157 -6.36 -19.11 0.95
C ASN A 157 -7.65 -19.51 0.23
N LEU A 158 -8.77 -19.63 0.97
CA LEU A 158 -10.04 -20.02 0.40
C LEU A 158 -10.72 -18.84 -0.31
N ASP A 159 -10.55 -17.61 0.17
CA ASP A 159 -10.96 -16.38 -0.53
C ASP A 159 -10.23 -16.25 -1.88
N SER A 160 -8.92 -16.46 -1.91
CA SER A 160 -8.14 -16.50 -3.15
C SER A 160 -8.57 -17.63 -4.10
N ALA A 161 -8.94 -18.80 -3.59
CA ALA A 161 -9.50 -19.88 -4.39
C ALA A 161 -10.87 -19.51 -4.98
N PHE A 162 -11.76 -18.90 -4.17
CA PHE A 162 -13.08 -18.44 -4.62
C PHE A 162 -12.98 -17.41 -5.74
N LYS A 163 -12.02 -16.49 -5.63
CA LYS A 163 -11.70 -15.44 -6.61
C LYS A 163 -10.94 -15.93 -7.85
N GLY A 164 -10.62 -17.22 -7.94
CA GLY A 164 -9.88 -17.81 -9.07
C GLY A 164 -8.39 -17.45 -9.12
N GLN A 165 -7.80 -17.02 -8.01
CA GLN A 165 -6.36 -16.73 -7.93
C GLN A 165 -5.51 -17.99 -7.67
N ILE A 166 -6.14 -19.06 -7.19
CA ILE A 166 -5.52 -20.38 -7.02
C ILE A 166 -6.05 -21.28 -8.14
N ASP A 167 -5.14 -21.84 -8.93
CA ASP A 167 -5.49 -22.87 -9.90
C ASP A 167 -5.98 -24.13 -9.17
N LEU A 168 -7.22 -24.53 -9.42
CA LEU A 168 -7.85 -25.69 -8.79
C LEU A 168 -7.67 -26.97 -9.62
N ASN A 169 -7.12 -26.89 -10.83
CA ASN A 169 -6.89 -28.05 -11.70
C ASN A 169 -5.61 -28.82 -11.35
N VAL A 170 -4.76 -28.24 -10.50
CA VAL A 170 -3.54 -28.90 -10.02
C VAL A 170 -3.83 -29.81 -8.82
N GLU A 171 -3.01 -30.85 -8.68
CA GLU A 171 -3.03 -31.75 -7.52
C GLU A 171 -3.07 -31.01 -6.17
N GLU A 172 -3.81 -31.57 -5.22
CA GLU A 172 -4.01 -31.01 -3.87
C GLU A 172 -2.69 -30.63 -3.18
N ALA A 173 -1.65 -31.45 -3.30
CA ALA A 173 -0.35 -31.20 -2.68
C ALA A 173 0.36 -29.93 -3.21
N ARG A 174 -0.05 -29.40 -4.37
CA ARG A 174 0.54 -28.21 -5.00
C ARG A 174 -0.24 -26.93 -4.74
N ARG A 175 -1.33 -26.98 -3.97
CA ARG A 175 -2.17 -25.83 -3.62
C ARG A 175 -2.37 -25.69 -2.12
N LYS A 176 -2.82 -24.50 -1.70
CA LYS A 176 -2.99 -24.14 -0.27
C LYS A 176 -4.37 -24.46 0.29
N VAL A 177 -5.24 -25.08 -0.51
CA VAL A 177 -6.61 -25.45 -0.18
C VAL A 177 -6.81 -26.92 -0.49
N SER A 178 -7.55 -27.64 0.34
CA SER A 178 -7.83 -29.08 0.14
C SER A 178 -8.95 -29.33 -0.87
N ASP A 179 -9.07 -30.56 -1.37
CA ASP A 179 -10.20 -30.96 -2.23
C ASP A 179 -11.53 -30.86 -1.48
N GLN A 180 -11.52 -31.27 -0.21
CA GLN A 180 -12.72 -31.20 0.63
C GLN A 180 -13.17 -29.75 0.87
N GLN A 181 -12.23 -28.83 1.11
CA GLN A 181 -12.54 -27.41 1.26
C GLN A 181 -13.12 -26.82 -0.02
N VAL A 182 -12.61 -27.22 -1.19
CA VAL A 182 -13.17 -26.79 -2.48
C VAL A 182 -14.58 -27.34 -2.69
N ALA A 183 -14.83 -28.60 -2.32
CA ALA A 183 -16.16 -29.19 -2.41
C ALA A 183 -17.19 -28.41 -1.56
N TRP A 184 -16.84 -28.09 -0.31
CA TRP A 184 -17.71 -27.29 0.57
C TRP A 184 -17.86 -25.85 0.09
N MET A 185 -16.80 -25.24 -0.44
CA MET A 185 -16.86 -23.91 -1.05
C MET A 185 -17.86 -23.89 -2.21
N ASN A 186 -17.78 -24.87 -3.11
CA ASN A 186 -18.72 -24.99 -4.24
C ASN A 186 -20.16 -25.25 -3.77
N GLN A 187 -20.35 -26.07 -2.74
CA GLN A 187 -21.66 -26.31 -2.12
C GLN A 187 -22.25 -25.01 -1.54
N LEU A 188 -21.48 -24.26 -0.75
CA LEU A 188 -21.94 -23.01 -0.14
C LEU A 188 -22.14 -21.88 -1.17
N LYS A 189 -21.35 -21.89 -2.25
CA LYS A 189 -21.54 -21.01 -3.41
C LYS A 189 -22.87 -21.28 -4.11
N ALA A 190 -23.19 -22.56 -4.35
CA ALA A 190 -24.43 -22.97 -5.00
C ALA A 190 -25.68 -22.63 -4.15
N ASP A 191 -25.55 -22.74 -2.83
CA ASP A 191 -26.61 -22.37 -1.87
C ASP A 191 -26.70 -20.86 -1.58
N GLY A 192 -25.85 -20.04 -2.21
CA GLY A 192 -25.81 -18.58 -2.01
C GLY A 192 -25.40 -18.12 -0.61
N THR A 193 -24.98 -19.05 0.26
CA THR A 193 -24.52 -18.75 1.62
C THR A 193 -23.11 -18.15 1.61
N MET A 194 -22.31 -18.49 0.61
CA MET A 194 -20.99 -17.89 0.38
C MET A 194 -21.04 -16.98 -0.84
N ALA A 195 -20.66 -15.71 -0.66
CA ALA A 195 -20.72 -14.69 -1.70
C ALA A 195 -19.59 -13.67 -1.57
N GLU A 196 -19.32 -12.98 -2.67
CA GLU A 196 -18.42 -11.82 -2.70
C GLU A 196 -19.19 -10.55 -2.40
N HIS A 197 -18.62 -9.74 -1.51
CA HIS A 197 -19.13 -8.41 -1.19
C HIS A 197 -18.04 -7.37 -1.38
N PHE A 198 -18.44 -6.11 -1.54
CA PHE A 198 -17.49 -5.00 -1.59
C PHE A 198 -16.77 -4.85 -0.24
N ASN A 199 -15.45 -4.91 -0.28
CA ASN A 199 -14.57 -4.84 0.89
C ASN A 199 -14.46 -3.41 1.41
N LYS A 200 -15.41 -3.01 2.26
CA LYS A 200 -15.31 -1.74 3.02
C LYS A 200 -14.13 -1.76 4.00
N GLY A 201 -13.76 -2.95 4.48
CA GLY A 201 -12.62 -3.19 5.36
C GLY A 201 -11.29 -2.70 4.78
N LEU A 202 -11.15 -2.70 3.44
CA LEU A 202 -9.96 -2.17 2.76
C LEU A 202 -9.63 -0.74 3.18
N PHE A 203 -10.65 0.08 3.48
CA PHE A 203 -10.48 1.50 3.81
C PHE A 203 -10.59 1.79 5.31
N SER A 204 -11.14 0.87 6.11
CA SER A 204 -11.34 1.07 7.55
C SER A 204 -10.39 0.24 8.42
N TYR A 205 -9.98 -0.94 7.97
CA TYR A 205 -9.07 -1.80 8.72
C TYR A 205 -7.62 -1.30 8.65
N GLY A 206 -6.85 -1.64 9.69
CA GLY A 206 -5.43 -1.37 9.77
C GLY A 206 -4.58 -2.53 9.25
N ALA A 207 -3.28 -2.45 9.51
CA ALA A 207 -2.35 -3.54 9.22
C ALA A 207 -2.69 -4.78 10.06
N SER A 208 -2.76 -5.93 9.40
CA SER A 208 -3.00 -7.23 10.03
C SER A 208 -2.07 -8.26 9.38
N SER A 209 -1.64 -9.25 10.16
CA SER A 209 -0.91 -10.42 9.63
C SER A 209 -1.78 -11.34 8.79
N ARG A 210 -3.10 -11.12 8.80
CA ARG A 210 -4.10 -11.90 8.06
C ARG A 210 -4.59 -11.06 6.87
N PRO A 211 -4.33 -11.48 5.62
CA PRO A 211 -4.70 -10.69 4.45
C PRO A 211 -6.18 -10.31 4.39
N GLU A 212 -7.07 -11.22 4.78
CA GLU A 212 -8.52 -11.00 4.73
C GLU A 212 -9.02 -9.95 5.74
N THR A 213 -8.27 -9.65 6.80
CA THR A 213 -8.62 -8.58 7.77
C THR A 213 -7.71 -7.36 7.64
N SER A 214 -6.83 -7.35 6.64
CA SER A 214 -5.90 -6.24 6.43
C SER A 214 -6.55 -5.13 5.61
N GLY A 215 -6.22 -3.89 5.94
CA GLY A 215 -6.68 -2.70 5.22
C GLY A 215 -5.62 -1.61 5.15
N MET A 216 -5.90 -0.62 4.32
CA MET A 216 -5.05 0.56 4.09
C MET A 216 -5.52 1.78 4.88
N GLY A 217 -6.61 1.68 5.65
CA GLY A 217 -7.25 2.83 6.31
C GLY A 217 -6.30 3.60 7.24
N VAL A 218 -5.60 2.88 8.11
CA VAL A 218 -4.61 3.48 9.04
C VAL A 218 -3.45 4.12 8.27
N ALA A 219 -3.00 3.52 7.17
CA ALA A 219 -1.93 4.07 6.35
C ALA A 219 -2.36 5.35 5.63
N ILE A 220 -3.56 5.38 5.05
CA ILE A 220 -4.13 6.57 4.39
C ILE A 220 -4.25 7.73 5.38
N ILE A 221 -4.80 7.48 6.56
CA ILE A 221 -4.95 8.49 7.61
C ILE A 221 -3.57 8.96 8.11
N GLY A 222 -2.63 8.05 8.32
CA GLY A 222 -1.26 8.38 8.72
C GLY A 222 -0.55 9.26 7.69
N SER A 223 -0.63 8.91 6.40
CA SER A 223 -0.07 9.72 5.31
C SER A 223 -0.75 11.08 5.20
N PHE A 224 -2.07 11.16 5.38
CA PHE A 224 -2.79 12.43 5.41
C PHE A 224 -2.26 13.35 6.52
N TYR A 225 -2.15 12.85 7.75
CA TYR A 225 -1.59 13.63 8.85
C TYR A 225 -0.15 14.07 8.61
N MET A 226 0.68 13.20 8.02
CA MET A 226 2.06 13.56 7.63
C MET A 226 2.06 14.73 6.65
N MET A 227 1.22 14.71 5.62
CA MET A 227 1.11 15.79 4.64
C MET A 227 0.60 17.08 5.26
N VAL A 228 -0.38 17.01 6.17
CA VAL A 228 -0.87 18.19 6.91
C VAL A 228 0.25 18.84 7.72
N ILE A 229 1.07 18.04 8.42
CA ILE A 229 2.20 18.56 9.19
C ILE A 229 3.22 19.24 8.28
N VAL A 230 3.58 18.60 7.17
CA VAL A 230 4.49 19.18 6.17
C VAL A 230 3.94 20.50 5.65
N LEU A 231 2.65 20.55 5.30
CA LEU A 231 2.01 21.77 4.81
C LEU A 231 2.01 22.89 5.86
N LEU A 232 1.73 22.56 7.12
CA LEU A 232 1.66 23.56 8.21
C LEU A 232 3.02 24.05 8.68
N LEU A 233 4.08 23.25 8.51
CA LEU A 233 5.43 23.61 8.97
C LEU A 233 6.34 24.01 7.81
N ALA A 234 6.54 23.13 6.82
CA ALA A 234 7.53 23.34 5.77
C ALA A 234 7.19 24.54 4.89
N LEU A 235 5.91 24.72 4.55
CA LEU A 235 5.49 25.81 3.66
C LEU A 235 5.61 27.18 4.35
N PRO A 236 5.02 27.46 5.53
CA PRO A 236 5.18 28.75 6.19
C PRO A 236 6.63 29.07 6.53
N ILE A 237 7.38 28.09 7.07
CA ILE A 237 8.78 28.30 7.47
C ILE A 237 9.66 28.51 6.24
N GLY A 238 9.50 27.69 5.19
CA GLY A 238 10.29 27.78 3.97
C GLY A 238 10.04 29.09 3.21
N VAL A 239 8.77 29.48 3.05
CA VAL A 239 8.41 30.75 2.39
C VAL A 239 8.90 31.94 3.21
N ALA A 240 8.67 31.96 4.53
CA ALA A 240 9.15 33.06 5.38
C ALA A 240 10.69 33.18 5.36
N ALA A 241 11.40 32.05 5.37
CA ALA A 241 12.86 32.04 5.25
C ALA A 241 13.32 32.57 3.89
N SER A 242 12.65 32.20 2.78
CA SER A 242 12.99 32.72 1.45
C SER A 242 12.80 34.23 1.34
N ILE A 243 11.66 34.75 1.83
CA ILE A 243 11.36 36.20 1.82
C ILE A 243 12.39 36.94 2.68
N TYR A 244 12.71 36.41 3.86
CA TYR A 244 13.72 37.01 4.72
C TYR A 244 15.10 37.05 4.05
N LEU A 245 15.54 35.94 3.44
CA LEU A 245 16.85 35.85 2.80
C LEU A 245 16.95 36.70 1.54
N GLU A 246 15.88 36.85 0.77
CA GLU A 246 15.92 37.62 -0.48
C GLU A 246 15.69 39.11 -0.29
N GLU A 247 14.73 39.50 0.56
CA GLU A 247 14.33 40.91 0.68
C GLU A 247 15.00 41.63 1.86
N PHE A 248 15.23 40.92 2.98
CA PHE A 248 15.64 41.56 4.24
C PHE A 248 17.09 41.27 4.63
N ALA A 249 17.66 40.14 4.21
CA ALA A 249 18.98 39.72 4.65
C ALA A 249 20.09 40.49 3.91
N LYS A 250 20.88 41.25 4.68
CA LYS A 250 22.08 41.90 4.15
C LYS A 250 23.13 40.85 3.82
N LYS A 251 23.85 41.03 2.71
CA LYS A 251 24.98 40.17 2.33
C LYS A 251 26.09 40.30 3.36
N ASN A 252 26.24 39.28 4.21
CA ASN A 252 27.25 39.19 5.25
C ASN A 252 27.60 37.72 5.49
N ARG A 253 28.67 37.48 6.24
CA ARG A 253 29.18 36.11 6.51
C ARG A 253 28.15 35.19 7.20
N PHE A 254 27.16 35.76 7.88
CA PHE A 254 26.10 35.00 8.55
C PHE A 254 25.03 34.55 7.55
N THR A 255 24.58 35.43 6.67
CA THR A 255 23.70 35.09 5.55
C THR A 255 24.36 34.05 4.63
N ASP A 256 25.64 34.23 4.30
CA ASP A 256 26.41 33.27 3.50
C ASP A 256 26.46 31.88 4.18
N LEU A 257 26.63 31.84 5.51
CA LEU A 257 26.63 30.59 6.27
C LEU A 257 25.26 29.89 6.19
N ILE A 258 24.16 30.64 6.34
CA ILE A 258 22.80 30.09 6.23
C ILE A 258 22.57 29.51 4.83
N GLU A 259 22.90 30.26 3.78
CA GLU A 259 22.73 29.82 2.38
C GLU A 259 23.53 28.54 2.08
N VAL A 260 24.79 28.47 2.53
CA VAL A 260 25.61 27.27 2.37
C VAL A 260 24.98 26.06 3.08
N ASN A 261 24.44 26.24 4.29
CA ASN A 261 23.78 25.16 5.01
C ASN A 261 22.50 24.70 4.29
N ILE A 262 21.67 25.62 3.77
CA ILE A 262 20.47 25.27 3.01
C ILE A 262 20.84 24.42 1.78
N ASN A 263 21.84 24.84 1.01
CA ASN A 263 22.32 24.10 -0.15
C ASN A 263 22.90 22.72 0.23
N ASN A 264 23.66 22.65 1.33
CA ASN A 264 24.18 21.38 1.84
C ASN A 264 23.04 20.43 2.25
N LEU A 265 22.02 20.93 2.97
CA LEU A 265 20.84 20.17 3.36
C LEU A 265 20.04 19.68 2.15
N ALA A 266 19.92 20.48 1.08
CA ALA A 266 19.25 20.08 -0.16
C ALA A 266 19.97 18.94 -0.90
N ALA A 267 21.30 18.84 -0.74
CA ALA A 267 22.12 17.79 -1.35
C ALA A 267 22.11 16.47 -0.56
N VAL A 268 21.60 16.46 0.67
CA VAL A 268 21.57 15.26 1.52
C VAL A 268 20.58 14.23 0.96
N PRO A 269 20.98 12.97 0.75
CA PRO A 269 20.07 11.91 0.31
C PRO A 269 18.92 11.68 1.30
N SER A 270 17.72 11.41 0.79
CA SER A 270 16.49 11.23 1.61
C SER A 270 16.61 10.14 2.67
N ILE A 271 17.41 9.09 2.43
CA ILE A 271 17.65 8.02 3.42
C ILE A 271 18.34 8.54 4.69
N VAL A 272 19.20 9.55 4.56
CA VAL A 272 19.94 10.14 5.69
C VAL A 272 18.98 10.92 6.58
N PHE A 273 18.01 11.64 6.00
CA PHE A 273 16.95 12.29 6.78
C PHE A 273 16.11 11.29 7.57
N GLY A 274 15.83 10.10 6.99
CA GLY A 274 15.14 9.02 7.69
C GLY A 274 15.91 8.50 8.91
N LEU A 275 17.21 8.25 8.76
CA LEU A 275 18.08 7.82 9.86
C LEU A 275 18.27 8.91 10.92
N LEU A 276 18.43 10.17 10.52
CA LEU A 276 18.46 11.32 11.41
C LEU A 276 17.17 11.40 12.23
N GLY A 277 16.02 11.24 11.58
CA GLY A 277 14.71 11.25 12.23
C GLY A 277 14.58 10.18 13.30
N LEU A 278 15.05 8.95 13.02
CA LEU A 278 15.10 7.87 14.00
C LEU A 278 16.02 8.22 15.18
N ALA A 279 17.21 8.74 14.91
CA ALA A 279 18.17 9.07 15.97
C ALA A 279 17.70 10.23 16.86
N VAL A 280 17.19 11.31 16.25
CA VAL A 280 16.82 12.53 16.97
C VAL A 280 15.43 12.43 17.58
N PHE A 281 14.41 12.12 16.79
CA PHE A 281 13.02 12.16 17.29
C PHE A 281 12.68 10.94 18.13
N ILE A 282 13.08 9.73 17.71
CA ILE A 282 12.71 8.50 18.42
C ILE A 282 13.71 8.20 19.53
N ASN A 283 15.01 8.09 19.22
CA ASN A 283 15.98 7.64 20.21
C ASN A 283 16.35 8.72 21.23
N PHE A 284 16.55 9.97 20.80
CA PHE A 284 16.95 11.06 21.69
C PHE A 284 15.77 11.74 22.38
N LEU A 285 14.75 12.16 21.62
CA LEU A 285 13.55 12.83 22.17
C LEU A 285 12.48 11.85 22.71
N GLY A 286 12.68 10.54 22.57
CA GLY A 286 11.79 9.52 23.11
C GLY A 286 10.40 9.45 22.45
N MET A 287 10.24 10.01 21.24
CA MET A 287 8.95 10.01 20.57
C MET A 287 8.53 8.58 20.17
N PRO A 288 7.23 8.26 20.22
CA PRO A 288 6.74 6.94 19.87
C PRO A 288 7.07 6.59 18.43
N ARG A 289 7.52 5.34 18.22
CA ARG A 289 7.68 4.76 16.89
C ARG A 289 6.34 4.71 16.16
N SER A 290 6.38 4.82 14.84
CA SER A 290 5.20 4.75 13.96
C SER A 290 4.16 5.88 14.17
N ALA A 291 4.57 7.00 14.74
CA ALA A 291 3.75 8.21 14.79
C ALA A 291 3.82 8.96 13.45
N ALA A 292 2.67 9.24 12.85
CA ALA A 292 2.56 10.14 11.69
C ALA A 292 3.21 11.50 11.96
N PHE A 293 3.21 11.93 13.21
CA PHE A 293 3.87 13.16 13.64
C PHE A 293 5.37 13.18 13.37
N VAL A 294 6.09 12.14 13.79
CA VAL A 294 7.54 12.02 13.57
C VAL A 294 7.86 11.97 12.08
N GLY A 295 7.10 11.19 11.31
CA GLY A 295 7.24 11.13 9.86
C GLY A 295 7.04 12.50 9.20
N GLY A 296 6.03 13.26 9.65
CA GLY A 296 5.76 14.62 9.17
C GLY A 296 6.90 15.60 9.48
N LEU A 297 7.52 15.52 10.67
CA LEU A 297 8.68 16.35 11.02
C LEU A 297 9.91 16.04 10.17
N VAL A 298 10.19 14.77 9.94
CA VAL A 298 11.31 14.35 9.07
C VAL A 298 11.08 14.82 7.64
N LEU A 299 9.87 14.63 7.11
CA LEU A 299 9.52 15.13 5.78
C LEU A 299 9.63 16.65 5.72
N THR A 300 9.20 17.36 6.76
CA THR A 300 9.34 18.83 6.85
C THR A 300 10.80 19.24 6.69
N LEU A 301 11.72 18.65 7.46
CA LEU A 301 13.15 18.92 7.37
C LEU A 301 13.72 18.64 5.97
N MET A 302 13.28 17.56 5.34
CA MET A 302 13.70 17.19 3.98
C MET A 302 13.17 18.17 2.91
N THR A 303 11.92 18.60 3.04
CA THR A 303 11.27 19.49 2.05
C THR A 303 11.66 20.96 2.20
N LEU A 304 12.09 21.40 3.38
CA LEU A 304 12.34 22.81 3.69
C LEU A 304 13.41 23.46 2.78
N PRO A 305 14.58 22.85 2.51
CA PRO A 305 15.54 23.40 1.56
C PRO A 305 14.99 23.51 0.14
N THR A 306 14.18 22.54 -0.28
CA THR A 306 13.57 22.54 -1.61
C THR A 306 12.60 23.72 -1.76
N ILE A 307 11.78 23.99 -0.74
CA ILE A 307 10.86 25.12 -0.74
C ILE A 307 11.63 26.44 -0.76
N ILE A 308 12.65 26.61 0.10
CA ILE A 308 13.43 27.85 0.16
C ILE A 308 14.10 28.15 -1.19
N ILE A 309 14.74 27.15 -1.80
CA ILE A 309 15.45 27.32 -3.07
C ILE A 309 14.47 27.61 -4.22
N ALA A 310 13.27 27.01 -4.21
CA ALA A 310 12.28 27.21 -5.26
C ALA A 310 11.50 28.53 -5.15
N THR A 311 11.48 29.15 -3.97
CA THR A 311 10.70 30.39 -3.70
C THR A 311 11.57 31.65 -3.68
N ARG A 312 12.88 31.48 -3.72
CA ARG A 312 13.88 32.53 -3.92
C ARG A 312 14.10 32.77 -5.41
#